data_AF-A0A969MCQ4-F1
#
_entry.id   AF-A0A969MCQ4-F1
#
_cell.length_a   1.000
_cell.length_b   1.000
_cell.length_c   1.000
_cell.angle_alpha   90.00
_cell.angle_beta   90.00
_cell.angle_gamma   90.00
#
_symmetry.space_group_name_H-M   'P 1'
#
loop_
_entity.id
_entity.type
_entity.pdbx_description
1 polymer ?
#
loop_
_entity_poly.entity_id
_entity_poly.type
_entity_poly.pdbx_seq_one_letter_code
_entity_poly.pdbx_strand_id
1 'polypeptide(L)'
;MMMNTSIEIATREFPLASSFPGYRKRKVRVVKTCHVSIQDLNWSGGTRSEYHAVTIIAGGNWRVVSLQSWNTSAPWNNLNEGSTVDLIPGCAMVRTGHFCGKESMLTLYIHPADASFFGF
;
A
#
# COMPACT_ATOMS: atom_id res chain seq x y z
N MET A 1 -5.40 18.43 -12.54
CA MET A 1 -4.52 18.16 -11.38
C MET A 1 -5.37 17.43 -10.35
N MET A 2 -5.33 16.09 -10.31
CA MET A 2 -6.08 15.36 -9.28
C MET A 2 -5.38 15.57 -7.93
N MET A 3 -6.11 16.08 -6.95
CA MET A 3 -5.62 16.20 -5.57
C MET A 3 -5.50 14.80 -4.99
N ASN A 4 -4.29 14.43 -4.54
CA ASN A 4 -4.09 13.22 -3.73
C ASN A 4 -4.76 13.45 -2.36
N THR A 5 -6.02 13.07 -2.23
CA THR A 5 -6.72 13.12 -0.95
C THR A 5 -6.33 11.89 -0.13
N SER A 6 -5.79 12.12 1.06
CA SER A 6 -5.50 11.06 2.03
C SER A 6 -6.42 11.15 3.23
N ILE A 7 -6.89 9.99 3.71
CA ILE A 7 -7.66 9.87 4.95
C ILE A 7 -7.03 8.80 5.84
N GLU A 8 -7.30 8.87 7.14
CA GLU A 8 -6.96 7.81 8.08
C GLU A 8 -8.25 7.13 8.55
N ILE A 9 -8.31 5.81 8.41
CA ILE A 9 -9.44 4.99 8.86
C ILE A 9 -8.97 4.04 9.96
N ALA A 10 -9.89 3.54 10.77
CA ALA A 10 -9.53 2.56 11.78
C ALA A 10 -9.19 1.21 11.11
N THR A 11 -8.19 0.48 11.62
CA THR A 11 -7.79 -0.82 11.07
C THR A 11 -8.96 -1.82 11.02
N ARG A 12 -9.91 -1.72 11.97
CA ARG A 12 -11.14 -2.54 12.00
C ARG A 12 -12.06 -2.30 10.79
N GLU A 13 -12.01 -1.11 10.20
CA GLU A 13 -12.79 -0.71 9.01
C GLU A 13 -12.07 -1.12 7.71
N PHE A 14 -10.84 -1.64 7.81
CA PHE A 14 -10.07 -2.19 6.70
C PHE A 14 -9.68 -3.65 6.98
N PRO A 15 -10.59 -4.61 6.75
CA PRO A 15 -10.37 -6.02 7.08
C PRO A 15 -9.09 -6.61 6.48
N LEU A 16 -8.66 -6.11 5.31
CA LEU A 16 -7.44 -6.53 4.64
C LEU A 16 -6.16 -6.25 5.43
N ALA A 17 -6.18 -5.30 6.38
CA ALA A 17 -5.02 -5.04 7.24
C ALA A 17 -4.53 -6.30 7.96
N SER A 18 -5.46 -7.21 8.32
CA SER A 18 -5.15 -8.48 8.97
C SER A 18 -4.35 -9.45 8.09
N SER A 19 -4.39 -9.26 6.76
CA SER A 19 -3.66 -10.08 5.79
C SER A 19 -2.18 -9.73 5.71
N PHE A 20 -1.74 -8.61 6.29
CA PHE A 20 -0.33 -8.18 6.27
C PHE A 20 0.37 -8.60 7.56
N PRO A 21 1.26 -9.61 7.51
CA PRO A 21 1.94 -10.11 8.70
C PRO A 21 2.72 -8.99 9.39
N GLY A 22 2.57 -8.89 10.70
CA GLY A 22 3.28 -7.89 11.50
C GLY A 22 2.61 -6.53 11.59
N TYR A 23 1.51 -6.27 10.87
CA TYR A 23 0.74 -5.04 11.05
C TYR A 23 -0.09 -5.07 12.34
N ARG A 24 0.19 -4.19 13.31
CA ARG A 24 -0.47 -4.14 14.63
C ARG A 24 -1.05 -2.77 14.97
N LYS A 25 -0.87 -1.78 14.10
CA LYS A 25 -1.39 -0.43 14.35
C LYS A 25 -2.92 -0.36 14.21
N ARG A 26 -3.52 0.65 14.85
CA ARG A 26 -4.98 0.87 14.93
C ARG A 26 -5.56 1.71 13.80
N LYS A 27 -4.73 2.30 12.95
CA LYS A 27 -5.13 3.15 11.85
C LYS A 27 -4.51 2.68 10.56
N VAL A 28 -5.16 2.92 9.43
CA VAL A 28 -4.64 2.73 8.08
C VAL A 28 -4.79 4.04 7.33
N ARG A 29 -3.79 4.41 6.54
CA ARG A 29 -3.89 5.57 5.64
C ARG A 29 -4.41 5.10 4.29
N VAL A 30 -5.43 5.76 3.77
CA VAL A 30 -5.91 5.56 2.40
C VAL A 30 -5.55 6.78 1.57
N VAL A 31 -4.97 6.58 0.39
CA VAL A 31 -4.54 7.63 -0.53
C VAL A 31 -5.19 7.37 -1.88
N LYS A 32 -5.98 8.33 -2.35
CA LYS A 32 -6.55 8.27 -3.71
C LYS A 32 -5.51 8.75 -4.70
N THR A 33 -5.12 7.90 -5.64
CA THR A 33 -4.17 8.27 -6.70
C THR A 33 -4.20 7.32 -7.88
N CYS A 34 -3.82 7.81 -9.07
CA CYS A 34 -3.65 6.97 -10.26
C CYS A 34 -2.21 6.48 -10.41
N HIS A 35 -1.26 7.02 -9.64
CA HIS A 35 0.16 6.73 -9.77
C HIS A 35 0.80 6.51 -8.40
N VAL A 36 1.54 5.41 -8.25
CA VAL A 36 2.28 5.10 -7.02
C VAL A 36 3.77 5.09 -7.34
N SER A 37 4.51 6.01 -6.73
CA SER A 37 5.98 5.98 -6.78
C SER A 37 6.49 4.95 -5.76
N ILE A 38 7.28 4.01 -6.24
CA ILE A 38 7.89 2.95 -5.44
C ILE A 38 9.22 3.45 -4.92
N GLN A 39 9.34 3.54 -3.60
CA GLN A 39 10.51 4.09 -2.92
C GLN A 39 10.81 3.34 -1.63
N ASP A 40 12.08 3.33 -1.23
CA ASP A 40 12.64 2.73 -0.02
C ASP A 40 12.48 1.19 0.04
N LEU A 41 12.58 0.48 -1.08
CA LEU A 41 12.59 -1.00 -1.08
C LEU A 41 13.82 -1.56 -0.35
N ASN A 42 14.92 -0.81 -0.34
CA ASN A 42 16.05 -1.03 0.56
C ASN A 42 16.00 -0.08 1.76
N TRP A 43 16.74 -0.40 2.82
CA TRP A 43 16.91 0.53 3.93
C TRP A 43 17.53 1.84 3.46
N SER A 44 16.80 2.94 3.62
CA SER A 44 17.17 4.28 3.21
C SER A 44 16.68 5.28 4.25
N GLY A 45 17.60 6.04 4.86
CA GLY A 45 17.24 7.07 5.85
C GLY A 45 16.47 6.55 7.07
N GLY A 46 16.65 5.26 7.43
CA GLY A 46 15.89 4.59 8.49
C GLY A 46 14.51 4.08 8.07
N THR A 47 14.12 4.22 6.81
CA THR A 47 12.88 3.67 6.26
C THR A 47 13.19 2.44 5.42
N ARG A 48 12.30 1.45 5.46
CA ARG A 48 12.23 0.37 4.47
C ARG A 48 10.76 0.08 4.19
N SER A 49 10.32 0.35 2.98
CA SER A 49 8.97 0.12 2.49
C SER A 49 8.84 -1.24 1.82
N GLU A 50 7.65 -1.80 1.88
CA GLU A 50 7.26 -3.01 1.16
C GLU A 50 5.96 -2.74 0.43
N TYR A 51 5.91 -3.07 -0.86
CA TYR A 51 4.74 -2.83 -1.71
C TYR A 51 4.10 -4.15 -2.13
N HIS A 52 2.78 -4.22 -2.01
CA HIS A 52 1.96 -5.41 -2.24
C HIS A 52 0.79 -5.07 -3.15
N ALA A 53 0.56 -5.89 -4.17
CA ALA A 53 -0.56 -5.71 -5.09
C ALA A 53 -1.84 -6.38 -4.56
N VAL A 54 -2.94 -5.65 -4.63
CA VAL A 54 -4.26 -6.07 -4.13
C VAL A 54 -5.30 -5.87 -5.22
N THR A 55 -6.22 -6.82 -5.37
CA THR A 55 -7.40 -6.68 -6.24
C THR A 55 -8.62 -6.37 -5.42
N ILE A 56 -9.44 -5.45 -5.93
CA ILE A 56 -10.78 -5.16 -5.44
C ILE A 56 -11.75 -6.09 -6.17
N ILE A 57 -12.47 -6.92 -5.41
CA ILE A 57 -13.49 -7.82 -5.95
C ILE A 57 -14.85 -7.12 -5.86
N ALA A 58 -15.77 -7.51 -6.76
CA ALA A 58 -17.16 -7.08 -6.74
C ALA A 58 -17.77 -7.09 -5.32
N GLY A 59 -18.48 -6.01 -4.99
CA GLY A 59 -19.05 -5.79 -3.65
C GLY A 59 -18.12 -5.10 -2.65
N GLY A 60 -16.99 -4.54 -3.08
CA GLY A 60 -16.05 -3.81 -2.21
C GLY A 60 -15.17 -4.71 -1.35
N ASN A 61 -15.15 -6.01 -1.65
CA ASN A 61 -14.29 -6.98 -0.98
C ASN A 61 -12.85 -6.89 -1.53
N TRP A 62 -11.90 -7.29 -0.70
CA TRP A 62 -10.48 -7.22 -1.04
C TRP A 62 -9.91 -8.63 -1.17
N ARG A 63 -9.03 -8.82 -2.15
CA ARG A 63 -8.19 -10.01 -2.24
C ARG A 63 -6.76 -9.61 -2.47
N VAL A 64 -5.89 -10.00 -1.54
CA VAL A 64 -4.45 -9.91 -1.75
C VAL A 64 -4.08 -10.88 -2.87
N VAL A 65 -3.52 -10.35 -3.96
CA VAL A 65 -3.08 -11.17 -5.09
C VAL A 65 -1.71 -11.77 -4.80
N SER A 66 -0.86 -11.01 -4.11
CA SER A 66 0.44 -11.46 -3.66
C SER A 66 0.83 -10.75 -2.36
N LEU A 67 1.28 -11.54 -1.38
CA LEU A 67 1.99 -11.06 -0.19
C LEU A 67 3.50 -10.97 -0.42
N GLN A 68 3.98 -11.37 -1.60
CA GLN A 68 5.37 -11.18 -1.95
C GLN A 68 5.59 -9.70 -2.21
N SER A 69 6.30 -9.06 -1.29
CA SER A 69 6.72 -7.68 -1.46
C SER A 69 7.63 -7.58 -2.68
N TRP A 70 7.63 -6.43 -3.33
CA TRP A 70 8.51 -6.15 -4.46
C TRP A 70 9.99 -5.99 -4.06
N ASN A 71 10.31 -6.27 -2.80
CA ASN A 71 11.65 -6.18 -2.26
C ASN A 71 12.44 -7.44 -2.61
N THR A 72 13.64 -7.21 -3.13
CA THR A 72 14.71 -8.19 -3.21
C THR A 72 15.56 -8.03 -1.95
N SER A 73 15.95 -9.14 -1.34
CA SER A 73 16.84 -9.11 -0.18
C SER A 73 18.20 -8.54 -0.56
N ALA A 74 18.81 -7.75 0.33
CA ALA A 74 20.20 -7.36 0.18
C ALA A 74 21.09 -8.62 0.00
N PRO A 75 22.15 -8.56 -0.83
CA PRO A 75 22.75 -7.38 -1.47
C PRO A 75 22.16 -7.05 -2.86
N TRP A 76 21.08 -7.69 -3.27
CA TRP A 76 20.56 -7.61 -4.63
C TRP A 76 19.86 -6.27 -4.90
N ASN A 77 19.93 -5.83 -6.16
CA ASN A 77 19.32 -4.59 -6.58
C ASN A 77 17.79 -4.71 -6.67
N ASN A 78 17.09 -3.69 -6.19
CA ASN A 78 15.63 -3.57 -6.32
C ASN A 78 15.29 -2.87 -7.64
N LEU A 79 14.95 -3.64 -8.67
CA LEU A 79 14.68 -3.11 -10.01
C LEU A 79 13.50 -2.12 -10.07
N ASN A 80 12.59 -2.22 -9.11
CA ASN A 80 11.41 -1.36 -9.02
C ASN A 80 11.66 -0.07 -8.20
N GLU A 81 12.83 0.11 -7.61
CA GLU A 81 13.14 1.32 -6.83
C GLU A 81 13.12 2.57 -7.73
N GLY A 82 12.41 3.61 -7.32
CA GLY A 82 12.23 4.85 -8.09
C GLY A 82 11.23 4.74 -9.24
N SER A 83 10.70 3.56 -9.53
CA SER A 83 9.67 3.38 -10.56
C SER A 83 8.34 4.01 -10.15
N THR A 84 7.50 4.31 -11.15
CA THR A 84 6.10 4.73 -10.94
C THR A 84 5.20 3.67 -11.54
N VAL A 85 4.21 3.23 -10.76
CA VAL A 85 3.22 2.23 -11.16
C VAL A 85 1.89 2.93 -11.39
N ASP A 86 1.29 2.71 -12.55
CA ASP A 86 -0.07 3.15 -12.84
C ASP A 86 -1.07 2.21 -12.15
N LEU A 87 -1.94 2.79 -11.32
CA LEU A 87 -3.03 2.07 -10.68
C LEU A 87 -4.22 1.99 -11.65
N ILE A 88 -4.53 0.78 -12.08
CA ILE A 88 -5.69 0.50 -12.93
C ILE A 88 -6.94 0.36 -12.03
N PRO A 89 -8.13 0.82 -12.46
CA PRO A 89 -9.38 0.54 -11.74
C PRO A 89 -9.57 -0.94 -11.41
N GLY A 90 -10.05 -1.25 -10.22
CA GLY A 90 -10.14 -2.60 -9.66
C GLY A 90 -8.86 -3.13 -9.02
N CYS A 91 -7.77 -2.36 -9.06
CA CYS A 91 -6.52 -2.66 -8.38
C CYS A 91 -6.16 -1.60 -7.33
N ALA A 92 -5.45 -2.06 -6.30
CA ALA A 92 -4.88 -1.22 -5.27
C ALA A 92 -3.46 -1.67 -4.95
N MET A 93 -2.68 -0.75 -4.39
CA MET A 93 -1.34 -1.03 -3.90
C MET A 93 -1.31 -0.79 -2.41
N VAL A 94 -0.72 -1.70 -1.64
CA VAL A 94 -0.51 -1.51 -0.21
C VAL A 94 0.97 -1.33 0.05
N ARG A 95 1.32 -0.24 0.74
CA ARG A 95 2.64 -0.02 1.29
C ARG A 95 2.63 -0.32 2.78
N THR A 96 3.41 -1.31 3.18
CA THR A 96 3.83 -1.58 4.55
C THR A 96 5.31 -1.23 4.70
N GLY A 97 5.91 -1.55 5.84
CA GLY A 97 7.35 -1.38 6.04
C GLY A 97 7.72 -1.06 7.46
N HIS A 98 8.92 -0.52 7.62
CA HIS A 98 9.53 -0.15 8.88
C HIS A 98 10.13 1.25 8.83
N PHE A 99 10.08 1.95 9.96
CA PHE A 99 10.79 3.19 10.23
C PHE A 99 11.58 3.04 11.53
N CYS A 100 12.90 3.18 11.45
CA CYS A 100 13.86 2.94 12.53
C CYS A 100 13.61 1.60 13.24
N GLY A 101 13.38 0.54 12.46
CA GLY A 101 13.10 -0.82 12.96
C GLY A 101 11.70 -1.03 13.54
N LYS A 102 10.86 0.01 13.62
CA LYS A 102 9.47 -0.11 14.08
C LYS A 102 8.54 -0.20 12.88
N GLU A 103 7.46 -0.95 13.03
CA GLU A 103 6.39 -1.05 12.05
C GLU A 103 5.93 0.35 11.58
N SER A 104 5.85 0.56 10.27
CA SER A 104 5.34 1.78 9.64
C SER A 104 3.81 1.74 9.51
N MET A 105 3.17 2.87 9.25
CA MET A 105 1.73 2.92 8.99
C MET A 105 1.43 2.28 7.63
N LEU A 106 0.47 1.35 7.59
CA LEU A 106 -0.01 0.77 6.35
C LEU A 106 -0.69 1.86 5.53
N THR A 107 -0.26 2.01 4.28
CA THR A 107 -0.82 2.96 3.33
C THR A 107 -1.44 2.19 2.18
N LEU A 108 -2.76 2.32 2.01
CA LEU A 108 -3.50 1.82 0.86
C LEU A 108 -3.54 2.92 -0.20
N TYR A 109 -3.03 2.63 -1.39
CA TYR A 109 -3.22 3.45 -2.58
C TYR A 109 -4.35 2.84 -3.41
N ILE A 110 -5.37 3.65 -3.69
CA ILE A 110 -6.55 3.24 -4.43
C ILE A 110 -6.79 4.16 -5.61
N HIS A 111 -7.21 3.59 -6.75
CA HIS A 111 -7.61 4.38 -7.90
C HIS A 111 -8.89 5.20 -7.57
N PRO A 112 -8.99 6.48 -7.99
CA PRO A 112 -10.14 7.33 -7.67
C PRO A 112 -11.50 6.76 -8.10
N ALA A 113 -11.54 5.97 -9.19
CA ALA A 113 -12.77 5.32 -9.66
C ALA A 113 -13.34 4.30 -8.66
N ASP A 114 -12.48 3.70 -7.82
CA ASP A 114 -12.87 2.69 -6.84
C ASP A 114 -13.06 3.27 -5.43
N ALA A 115 -12.74 4.55 -5.22
CA ALA A 115 -12.86 5.20 -3.92
C ALA A 115 -14.32 5.26 -3.41
N SER A 116 -15.28 5.32 -4.34
CA SER A 116 -16.71 5.37 -4.05
C SER A 116 -17.23 4.13 -3.33
N PHE A 117 -16.61 2.96 -3.52
CA PHE A 117 -16.97 1.73 -2.80
C PHE A 117 -16.76 1.83 -1.29
N PHE A 118 -15.96 2.80 -0.84
CA PHE A 118 -15.56 2.93 0.54
C PHE A 118 -16.16 4.17 1.23
N GLY A 119 -17.09 4.87 0.55
CA GLY A 119 -17.81 5.99 1.13
C GLY A 119 -16.97 7.26 1.29
N PHE A 120 -15.93 7.43 0.46
CA PHE A 120 -15.09 8.63 0.46
C PHE A 120 -14.96 9.29 -0.90
#